data_AF-A0A7V4B055-F1
#
_entry.id   AF-A0A7V4B055-F1
#
_cell.length_a   1.000
_cell.length_b   1.000
_cell.length_c   1.000
_cell.angle_alpha   90.00
_cell.angle_beta   90.00
_cell.angle_gamma   90.00
#
_symmetry.space_group_name_H-M   'P 1'
#
loop_
_entity.id
_entity.type
_entity.pdbx_description
1 polymer ?
#
loop_
_entity_poly.entity_id
_entity_poly.type
_entity_poly.pdbx_seq_one_letter_code
_entity_poly.pdbx_strand_id
1 'polypeptide(L)'
;MILFWILFYTVGLAPKNAPECYIVFERAFPAPDIILCAALIASSVLLLRGNPAGMVLSHVCAGGLMFLGTLDIIFNLQNMFARQTWKERLFSAFINLWCVGFGLAVAVLHR
;
A
#
# COMPACT_ATOMS: atom_id res chain seq x y z
N MET A 1 2.26 -4.79 4.08
CA MET A 1 3.34 -4.06 3.40
C MET A 1 4.66 -4.81 3.49
N ILE A 2 5.28 -4.99 4.67
CA ILE A 2 6.58 -5.69 4.79
C ILE A 2 6.57 -7.12 4.23
N LEU A 3 5.57 -7.94 4.60
CA LEU A 3 5.46 -9.32 4.11
C LEU A 3 5.35 -9.40 2.58
N PHE A 4 4.63 -8.46 1.96
CA PHE A 4 4.50 -8.40 0.50
C PHE A 4 5.87 -8.21 -0.16
N TRP A 5 6.70 -7.28 0.33
CA TRP A 5 8.03 -7.05 -0.21
C TRP A 5 8.96 -8.25 -0.04
N ILE A 6 8.91 -8.92 1.13
CA ILE A 6 9.68 -10.15 1.34
C ILE A 6 9.31 -11.18 0.27
N LEU A 7 8.02 -11.43 0.06
CA LEU A 7 7.55 -12.39 -0.95
C LEU A 7 7.86 -11.93 -2.38
N PHE A 8 7.76 -10.63 -2.66
CA PHE A 8 8.07 -10.05 -3.97
C PHE A 8 9.52 -10.33 -4.37
N TYR A 9 10.48 -10.11 -3.47
CA TYR A 9 11.90 -10.31 -3.75
C TYR A 9 12.37 -11.77 -3.63
N THR A 10 11.70 -12.61 -2.84
CA THR A 10 12.15 -14.00 -2.60
C THR A 10 11.42 -15.05 -3.43
N VAL A 11 10.12 -14.86 -3.66
CA VAL A 11 9.25 -15.82 -4.37
C VAL A 11 8.99 -15.39 -5.82
N GLY A 12 9.28 -14.13 -6.17
CA GLY A 12 9.08 -13.60 -7.51
C GLY A 12 7.60 -13.43 -7.83
N LEU A 13 6.89 -12.64 -7.02
CA LEU A 13 5.48 -12.30 -7.25
C LEU A 13 5.24 -11.43 -8.49
N ALA A 14 6.30 -10.94 -9.15
CA ALA A 14 6.19 -10.14 -10.36
C ALA A 14 5.61 -10.98 -11.53
N PRO A 15 4.69 -10.41 -12.34
CA PRO A 15 4.18 -11.08 -13.52
C PRO A 15 5.30 -11.44 -14.50
N LYS A 16 5.26 -12.65 -15.08
CA LYS A 16 6.32 -13.17 -15.96
C LYS A 16 6.57 -12.31 -17.21
N ASN A 17 5.52 -11.64 -17.70
CA ASN A 17 5.56 -10.77 -18.88
C ASN A 17 5.36 -9.28 -18.50
N ALA A 18 5.92 -8.86 -17.37
CA ALA A 18 5.81 -7.47 -16.94
C ALA A 18 6.60 -6.53 -17.88
N PRO A 19 5.99 -5.43 -18.34
CA PRO A 19 6.70 -4.40 -19.08
C PRO A 19 7.72 -3.70 -18.16
N GLU A 20 8.74 -3.08 -18.74
CA GLU A 20 9.77 -2.37 -17.97
C GLU A 20 9.17 -1.27 -17.06
N CYS A 21 8.14 -0.57 -17.53
CA CYS A 21 7.45 0.44 -16.74
C CYS A 21 6.85 -0.12 -15.44
N TYR A 22 6.39 -1.38 -15.43
CA TYR A 22 5.88 -2.03 -14.22
C TYR A 22 7.01 -2.29 -13.22
N ILE A 23 8.16 -2.77 -13.68
CA ILE A 23 9.30 -3.06 -12.81
C ILE A 23 9.87 -1.79 -12.19
N VAL A 24 10.01 -0.72 -12.98
CA VAL A 24 10.48 0.59 -12.48
C VAL A 24 9.48 1.17 -11.48
N PHE A 25 8.19 1.06 -11.79
CA PHE A 25 7.11 1.52 -10.92
C PHE A 25 7.11 0.78 -9.58
N GLU A 26 7.07 -0.56 -9.57
CA GLU A 26 7.09 -1.38 -8.34
C GLU A 26 8.34 -1.12 -7.49
N ARG A 27 9.50 -0.90 -8.11
CA ARG A 27 10.74 -0.55 -7.39
C ARG A 27 10.70 0.80 -6.68
N ALA A 28 9.74 1.67 -7.01
CA ALA A 28 9.57 2.95 -6.33
C ALA A 28 8.81 2.84 -5.00
N PHE A 29 8.09 1.74 -4.75
CA PHE A 29 7.24 1.56 -3.56
C PHE A 29 7.93 1.13 -2.26
N PRO A 30 9.04 0.37 -2.25
CA PRO A 30 9.64 -0.09 -0.99
C PRO A 30 9.96 1.03 0.00
N ALA A 31 10.51 2.15 -0.48
CA ALA A 31 10.86 3.28 0.39
C ALA A 31 9.61 3.98 0.98
N PRO A 32 8.61 4.42 0.17
CA PRO A 32 7.33 4.93 0.68
C PRO A 32 6.64 3.97 1.65
N ASP A 33 6.59 2.68 1.33
CA ASP A 33 5.93 1.66 2.17
C ASP A 33 6.61 1.50 3.53
N ILE A 34 7.95 1.53 3.58
CA ILE A 34 8.71 1.45 4.83
C ILE A 34 8.45 2.69 5.68
N ILE A 35 8.48 3.88 5.08
CA ILE A 35 8.21 5.15 5.79
C ILE A 35 6.79 5.13 6.37
N LEU A 36 5.80 4.74 5.55
CA LEU A 36 4.41 4.66 5.98
C LEU A 36 4.21 3.62 7.08
N CYS A 37 4.85 2.45 6.97
CA CYS A 37 4.82 1.42 8.00
C CYS A 37 5.44 1.91 9.32
N ALA A 38 6.58 2.60 9.28
CA ALA A 38 7.20 3.18 10.46
C ALA A 38 6.32 4.27 11.10
N ALA A 39 5.68 5.12 10.29
CA ALA A 39 4.76 6.15 10.76
C ALA A 39 3.50 5.54 11.41
N LEU A 40 2.95 4.46 10.86
CA LEU A 40 1.83 3.71 11.45
C LEU A 40 2.20 3.09 12.80
N ILE A 41 3.40 2.50 12.92
CA ILE A 41 3.89 1.96 14.19
C ILE A 41 4.07 3.08 15.21
N ALA A 42 4.70 4.20 14.83
CA ALA A 42 4.88 5.36 15.70
C ALA A 42 3.54 5.95 16.16
N SER A 43 2.57 6.08 15.25
CA SER A 43 1.21 6.52 15.54
C SER A 43 0.53 5.61 16.56
N SER A 44 0.61 4.29 16.35
CA SER A 44 0.05 3.29 17.28
C SER A 44 0.66 3.41 18.68
N VAL A 45 2.00 3.53 18.79
CA VAL A 45 2.69 3.71 20.07
C VAL A 45 2.25 5.00 20.78
N LEU A 46 2.09 6.11 20.03
CA LEU A 46 1.62 7.38 20.59
C LEU A 46 0.16 7.30 21.07
N LEU A 47 -0.71 6.64 20.30
CA LEU A 47 -2.11 6.41 20.67
C LEU A 47 -2.23 5.57 21.95
N LEU A 48 -1.44 4.49 22.06
CA LEU A 48 -1.38 3.66 23.27
C LEU A 48 -0.89 4.42 24.51
N ARG A 49 -0.13 5.50 24.31
CA ARG A 49 0.35 6.38 25.38
C ARG A 49 -0.60 7.56 25.66
N GLY A 50 -1.75 7.62 24.99
CA GLY A 50 -2.70 8.73 25.13
C GLY A 50 -2.19 10.07 24.57
N ASN A 51 -1.16 10.05 23.71
CA ASN A 51 -0.60 11.27 23.13
C ASN A 51 -1.43 11.70 21.90
N PRO A 52 -1.98 12.93 21.87
CA PRO A 52 -2.81 13.41 20.76
C PRO A 52 -2.07 13.45 19.41
N ALA A 53 -0.73 13.56 19.41
CA ALA A 53 0.07 13.47 18.19
C ALA A 53 -0.09 12.12 17.46
N GLY A 54 -0.44 11.05 18.19
CA GLY A 54 -0.72 9.74 17.60
C GLY A 54 -1.92 9.78 16.65
N MET A 55 -2.95 10.55 16.99
CA MET A 55 -4.14 10.74 16.16
C MET A 55 -3.86 11.59 14.93
N VAL A 56 -3.07 12.66 15.07
CA VAL A 56 -2.64 13.47 13.92
C VAL A 56 -1.84 12.60 12.94
N LEU A 57 -0.90 11.81 13.46
CA LEU A 57 -0.07 10.93 12.63
C LEU A 57 -0.88 9.79 11.98
N SER A 58 -1.92 9.26 12.65
CA SER A 58 -2.79 8.23 12.04
C SER A 58 -3.55 8.77 10.84
N HIS A 59 -4.02 10.02 10.89
CA HIS A 59 -4.71 10.68 9.77
C HIS A 59 -3.77 10.93 8.59
N VAL A 60 -2.52 11.32 8.85
CA VAL A 60 -1.50 11.45 7.80
C VAL A 60 -1.25 10.09 7.14
N CYS A 61 -1.11 9.03 7.94
CA CYS A 61 -0.92 7.67 7.41
C CYS A 61 -2.14 7.18 6.62
N ALA A 62 -3.36 7.51 7.07
CA ALA A 62 -4.59 7.21 6.35
C ALA A 62 -4.59 7.83 4.95
N GLY A 63 -4.19 9.10 4.83
CA GLY A 63 -4.00 9.77 3.54
C GLY A 63 -2.98 9.04 2.65
N GLY A 64 -1.83 8.66 3.21
CA GLY A 64 -0.79 7.90 2.51
C GLY A 64 -1.28 6.54 1.98
N LEU A 65 -2.03 5.80 2.80
CA LEU A 65 -2.61 4.51 2.42
C LEU A 65 -3.61 4.63 1.26
N MET A 66 -4.52 5.61 1.34
CA MET A 66 -5.51 5.86 0.29
C MET A 66 -4.84 6.29 -1.02
N PHE A 67 -3.83 7.16 -0.93
CA PHE A 67 -3.07 7.60 -2.09
C PHE A 67 -2.33 6.45 -2.77
N LEU A 68 -1.55 5.67 -2.02
CA LEU A 68 -0.81 4.52 -2.55
C LEU A 68 -1.73 3.48 -3.20
N GLY A 69 -2.80 3.08 -2.51
CA GLY A 69 -3.72 2.08 -3.04
C GLY A 69 -4.43 2.55 -4.31
N THR A 70 -4.81 3.84 -4.36
CA THR A 70 -5.45 4.43 -5.56
C THR A 70 -4.46 4.53 -6.72
N LEU A 71 -3.24 4.96 -6.45
CA LEU A 71 -2.18 5.09 -7.45
C LEU A 71 -1.88 3.74 -8.09
N ASP A 72 -1.76 2.67 -7.31
CA ASP A 72 -1.53 1.32 -7.85
C ASP A 72 -2.75 0.77 -8.63
N ILE A 73 -3.98 1.03 -8.18
CA ILE A 73 -5.20 0.67 -8.94
C ILE A 73 -5.18 1.34 -10.32
N ILE A 74 -4.96 2.65 -10.37
CA ILE A 74 -4.97 3.40 -11.63
C ILE A 74 -3.83 2.94 -12.54
N PHE A 75 -2.64 2.71 -12.00
CA PHE A 75 -1.51 2.21 -12.77
C PHE A 75 -1.80 0.84 -13.40
N ASN A 76 -2.33 -0.11 -12.61
CA ASN A 76 -2.67 -1.45 -13.10
C ASN A 76 -3.78 -1.41 -14.16
N LEU A 77 -4.79 -0.56 -13.98
CA LEU A 77 -5.86 -0.38 -14.97
C LEU A 77 -5.32 0.16 -16.31
N GLN A 78 -4.37 1.08 -16.28
CA GLN A 78 -3.83 1.72 -17.49
C GLN A 78 -2.77 0.86 -18.19
N ASN A 79 -1.91 0.16 -17.44
CA ASN A 79 -0.69 -0.43 -17.99
C ASN A 79 -0.68 -1.97 -17.97
N MET A 80 -1.44 -2.59 -17.07
CA MET A 80 -1.33 -4.03 -16.76
C MET A 80 -2.60 -4.85 -17.05
N PHE A 81 -3.74 -4.20 -17.31
CA PHE A 81 -5.04 -4.86 -17.46
C PHE A 81 -5.05 -6.06 -18.42
N ALA A 82 -4.40 -5.93 -19.59
CA ALA A 82 -4.34 -6.98 -20.60
C ALA A 82 -3.14 -7.93 -20.45
N ARG A 83 -2.22 -7.64 -19.51
CA ARG A 83 -0.94 -8.35 -19.33
C ARG A 83 -0.91 -9.20 -18.06
N GLN A 84 -1.79 -8.91 -17.10
CA GLN A 84 -1.96 -9.71 -15.89
C GLN A 84 -2.94 -10.86 -16.13
N THR A 85 -2.63 -11.99 -15.52
CA THR A 85 -3.59 -13.07 -15.32
C THR A 85 -4.70 -12.63 -14.36
N TRP A 86 -5.85 -13.29 -14.43
CA TRP A 86 -6.96 -13.04 -13.51
C TRP A 86 -6.55 -13.14 -12.03
N LYS A 87 -5.66 -14.08 -11.69
CA LYS A 87 -5.18 -14.29 -10.32
C LYS A 87 -4.32 -13.13 -9.81
N GLU A 88 -3.35 -12.68 -10.61
CA GLU A 88 -2.49 -11.54 -10.29
C GLU A 88 -3.32 -10.27 -10.09
N ARG A 89 -4.30 -10.07 -10.97
CA ARG A 89 -5.20 -8.93 -10.91
C ARG A 89 -6.09 -8.93 -9.67
N LEU A 90 -6.65 -10.08 -9.30
CA LEU A 90 -7.44 -10.21 -8.07
C LEU A 90 -6.59 -9.94 -6.83
N PHE A 91 -5.36 -10.45 -6.80
CA PHE A 91 -4.44 -10.26 -5.68
C PHE A 91 -4.03 -8.78 -5.51
N SER A 92 -3.63 -8.12 -6.59
CA SER A 92 -3.32 -6.68 -6.58
C SER A 92 -4.55 -5.85 -6.17
N ALA A 93 -5.73 -6.14 -6.74
CA ALA A 93 -6.96 -5.45 -6.37
C ALA A 93 -7.29 -5.62 -4.88
N PHE A 94 -7.11 -6.83 -4.32
CA PHE A 94 -7.34 -7.10 -2.91
C PHE A 94 -6.44 -6.26 -2.00
N ILE A 95 -5.13 -6.21 -2.28
CA ILE A 95 -4.16 -5.43 -1.49
C ILE A 95 -4.49 -3.94 -1.56
N ASN A 96 -4.80 -3.43 -2.75
CA ASN A 96 -5.07 -2.00 -2.93
C ASN A 96 -6.40 -1.57 -2.31
N LEU A 97 -7.44 -2.39 -2.47
CA LEU A 97 -8.72 -2.14 -1.79
C LEU A 97 -8.56 -2.19 -0.28
N TRP A 98 -7.69 -3.06 0.25
CA TRP A 98 -7.34 -3.06 1.66
C TRP A 98 -6.66 -1.74 2.07
N CYS A 99 -5.69 -1.24 1.29
CA CYS A 99 -5.02 0.03 1.59
C CYS A 99 -6.00 1.20 1.60
N VAL A 100 -6.85 1.31 0.58
CA VAL A 100 -7.86 2.38 0.47
C VAL A 100 -8.92 2.25 1.56
N GLY A 101 -9.48 1.05 1.75
CA GLY A 101 -10.53 0.80 2.73
C GLY A 101 -10.05 0.99 4.17
N PHE A 102 -8.85 0.50 4.51
CA PHE A 102 -8.26 0.70 5.82
C PHE A 102 -7.90 2.17 6.06
N GLY A 103 -7.33 2.87 5.07
CA GLY A 103 -7.09 4.31 5.15
C GLY A 103 -8.39 5.10 5.40
N LEU A 104 -9.46 4.80 4.65
CA LEU A 104 -10.76 5.44 4.83
C LEU A 104 -11.35 5.13 6.22
N ALA A 105 -11.25 3.89 6.69
CA ALA A 105 -11.72 3.49 8.00
C ALA A 105 -10.99 4.27 9.10
N VAL A 106 -9.66 4.39 9.04
CA VAL A 106 -8.88 5.20 9.99
C VAL A 106 -9.27 6.67 9.93
N ALA A 107 -9.48 7.23 8.74
CA ALA A 107 -9.85 8.64 8.58
C ALA A 107 -11.26 8.97 9.12
N VAL A 108 -12.19 8.01 9.12
CA VAL A 108 -13.59 8.25 9.49
C VAL A 108 -13.92 7.78 10.91
N LEU A 109 -13.35 6.65 11.34
CA LEU A 109 -13.72 5.99 12.60
C LEU A 109 -12.91 6.48 13.80
N HIS A 110 -11.74 7.10 13.58
CA HIS A 110 -10.95 7.71 14.64
C HIS A 110 -11.36 9.19 14.82
N ARG A 111 -12.40 9.42 15.63
CA ARG A 111 -12.76 10.75 16.17
C ARG A 111 -12.31 10.90 17.60
#